data_AF-A0A0H4M4X3-F1
#
_entry.id   AF-A0A0H4M4X3-F1
#
_cell.length_a   1.000
_cell.length_b   1.000
_cell.length_c   1.000
_cell.angle_alpha   90.00
_cell.angle_beta   90.00
_cell.angle_gamma   90.00
#
_symmetry.space_group_name_H-M   'P 1'
#
loop_
_entity.id
_entity.type
_entity.pdbx_description
1 polymer ?
#
loop_
_entity_poly.entity_id
_entity_poly.type
_entity_poly.pdbx_seq_one_letter_code
_entity_poly.pdbx_strand_id
1 'polypeptide(L)' 'AMFSIVCLGSSVWGHHMFTVGLDVKTAVFFSSVTMIIGVPTGIKVFTWLYMLLNSSVNVSDPVLWWVVSFI' A
#
# COMPACT_ATOMS: atom_id res chain seq x y z
N ALA A 1 7.45 -5.79 -4.50
CA ALA A 1 6.56 -4.89 -3.73
C ALA A 1 7.16 -3.50 -3.51
N MET A 2 8.36 -3.34 -2.92
CA MET A 2 8.88 -1.99 -2.63
C MET A 2 9.20 -1.18 -3.88
N PHE A 3 9.93 -1.77 -4.83
CA PHE A 3 10.27 -1.10 -6.08
C PHE A 3 9.02 -0.68 -6.88
N SER A 4 8.01 -1.56 -6.96
CA SER A 4 6.74 -1.23 -7.61
C SER A 4 5.99 -0.08 -6.94
N ILE A 5 6.02 0.04 -5.60
CA ILE A 5 5.41 1.16 -4.90
C ILE A 5 6.16 2.47 -5.23
N VAL A 6 7.48 2.44 -5.29
CA VAL A 6 8.29 3.64 -5.63
C VAL A 6 8.01 4.09 -7.07
N CYS A 7 8.08 3.18 -8.04
CA CYS A 7 7.86 3.52 -9.45
C CYS A 7 6.43 3.99 -9.76
N LEU A 8 5.42 3.35 -9.14
CA LEU A 8 4.04 3.78 -9.33
C LEU A 8 3.73 5.05 -8.53
N GLY A 9 4.37 5.24 -7.37
CA GLY A 9 4.21 6.40 -6.49
C GLY A 9 4.56 7.72 -7.17
N SER A 10 5.55 7.76 -8.07
CA SER A 10 5.85 8.96 -8.85
C SER A 10 4.76 9.32 -9.87
N SER A 11 3.85 8.39 -10.17
CA SER A 11 2.85 8.51 -11.25
C SER A 11 1.43 8.77 -10.74
N VAL A 12 1.22 9.03 -9.43
CA VAL A 12 -0.13 9.14 -8.84
C VAL A 12 -0.51 10.50 -8.27
N TRP A 13 0.37 11.51 -8.33
CA TRP A 13 0.10 12.83 -7.73
C TRP A 13 -1.24 13.45 -8.14
N GLY A 14 -1.69 13.17 -9.38
CA GLY A 14 -2.93 13.69 -9.95
C GLY A 14 -4.19 13.33 -9.17
N HIS A 15 -4.17 12.29 -8.33
CA HIS A 15 -5.33 11.96 -7.49
C HIS A 15 -5.68 13.05 -6.46
N HIS A 16 -4.74 13.91 -6.09
CA HIS A 16 -5.01 15.04 -5.19
C HIS A 16 -5.73 16.19 -5.89
N MET A 17 -5.84 16.14 -7.22
CA MET A 17 -6.36 17.20 -8.06
C MET A 17 -7.66 16.81 -8.78
N PHE A 18 -8.35 15.74 -8.39
CA PHE A 18 -9.53 15.26 -9.13
C PHE A 18 -10.67 16.29 -9.26
N THR A 19 -10.75 17.30 -8.40
CA THR A 19 -11.80 18.33 -8.42
C THR A 19 -11.43 19.59 -9.22
N VAL A 20 -10.22 19.69 -9.78
CA VAL A 20 -9.78 20.90 -10.51
C VAL A 20 -10.26 20.94 -11.97
N GLY A 21 -10.99 19.92 -12.44
CA GLY A 21 -11.51 19.84 -13.81
C GLY A 21 -10.60 19.08 -14.79
N LEU A 22 -9.95 18.00 -14.35
CA LEU A 22 -9.18 17.09 -15.22
C LEU A 22 -10.09 16.45 -16.29
N ASP A 23 -9.53 16.18 -17.47
CA ASP A 23 -10.25 15.39 -18.47
C ASP A 23 -10.50 13.95 -17.96
N VAL A 24 -11.58 13.33 -18.44
CA VAL A 24 -12.03 12.01 -17.95
C VAL A 24 -10.95 10.93 -18.12
N LYS A 25 -10.15 10.96 -19.20
CA LYS A 25 -9.14 9.93 -19.45
C LYS A 25 -7.99 10.06 -18.45
N THR A 26 -7.56 11.28 -18.20
CA THR A 26 -6.52 11.58 -17.19
C THR A 26 -6.99 11.23 -15.79
N ALA A 27 -8.24 11.55 -15.44
CA ALA A 27 -8.80 11.17 -14.14
C ALA A 27 -8.87 9.64 -13.96
N VAL A 28 -9.33 8.91 -14.98
CA VAL A 28 -9.38 7.44 -14.97
C VAL A 28 -7.98 6.83 -14.89
N PHE A 29 -7.00 7.38 -15.61
CA PHE A 29 -5.60 6.96 -15.52
C PHE A 29 -5.08 7.09 -14.08
N PHE A 30 -5.12 8.28 -13.48
CA PHE A 30 -4.62 8.47 -12.11
C PHE A 30 -5.38 7.65 -11.07
N SER A 31 -6.69 7.49 -11.24
CA SER A 31 -7.51 6.64 -10.37
C SER A 31 -7.09 5.18 -10.45
N SER A 32 -6.94 4.63 -11.66
CA SER A 32 -6.51 3.24 -11.88
C SER A 32 -5.10 2.97 -11.37
N VAL A 33 -4.12 3.85 -11.64
CA VAL A 33 -2.75 3.69 -11.14
C VAL A 33 -2.71 3.74 -9.61
N THR A 34 -3.48 4.63 -8.99
CA THR A 34 -3.59 4.70 -7.51
C THR A 34 -4.16 3.40 -6.94
N MET A 35 -5.17 2.82 -7.58
CA MET A 35 -5.74 1.53 -7.17
C MET A 35 -4.72 0.39 -7.29
N ILE A 36 -3.90 0.37 -8.35
CA ILE A 36 -2.87 -0.66 -8.57
C ILE A 36 -1.82 -0.65 -7.43
N ILE A 37 -1.49 0.50 -6.84
CA ILE A 37 -0.58 0.59 -5.67
C ILE A 37 -1.12 -0.17 -4.45
N GLY A 38 -2.44 -0.35 -4.36
CA GLY A 38 -3.08 -1.17 -3.33
C GLY A 38 -2.59 -2.62 -3.33
N VAL A 39 -2.26 -3.19 -4.49
CA VAL A 39 -1.80 -4.58 -4.63
C VAL A 39 -0.45 -4.83 -3.92
N PRO A 40 0.66 -4.15 -4.27
CA PRO A 40 1.94 -4.37 -3.59
C PRO A 40 1.91 -3.94 -2.12
N THR A 41 1.04 -3.00 -1.74
CA THR A 41 0.84 -2.60 -0.34
C THR A 41 0.15 -3.71 0.45
N GLY A 42 -0.93 -4.29 -0.08
CA GLY A 42 -1.61 -5.44 0.51
C GLY A 42 -0.69 -6.64 0.66
N ILE A 43 0.12 -6.95 -0.36
CA ILE A 43 1.11 -8.05 -0.30
C ILE A 43 2.04 -7.87 0.91
N LYS A 44 2.50 -6.65 1.23
CA LYS A 44 3.35 -6.40 2.40
C LYS A 44 2.64 -6.75 3.71
N VAL A 45 1.40 -6.29 3.87
CA VAL A 45 0.59 -6.54 5.08
C VAL A 45 0.37 -8.04 5.27
N PHE A 46 -0.05 -8.75 4.22
CA PHE A 46 -0.21 -10.20 4.28
C PHE A 46 1.10 -10.95 4.54
N THR A 47 2.23 -10.43 4.04
CA THR A 47 3.54 -10.99 4.33
C THR A 47 3.89 -10.88 5.82
N TRP A 48 3.57 -9.76 6.48
CA TRP A 48 3.77 -9.60 7.93
C TRP A 48 2.87 -10.52 8.74
N LEU A 49 1.60 -10.65 8.37
CA LEU A 49 0.68 -11.60 8.99
C LEU A 49 1.19 -13.05 8.84
N TYR A 50 1.63 -13.42 7.63
CA TYR A 50 2.20 -14.74 7.37
C TYR A 50 3.46 -15.01 8.19
N MET A 51 4.34 -14.01 8.35
CA MET A 51 5.53 -14.10 9.20
C MET A 51 5.14 -14.36 10.66
N LEU A 52 4.19 -13.62 11.22
CA LEU A 52 3.72 -13.83 12.60
C LEU A 52 3.10 -15.21 12.81
N LEU A 53 2.34 -15.72 11.82
CA LEU A 53 1.71 -17.04 11.90
C LEU A 53 2.72 -18.20 11.88
N ASN A 54 3.88 -18.02 11.25
CA ASN A 54 4.88 -19.08 11.06
C ASN A 54 6.12 -18.95 11.95
N SER A 55 6.20 -17.93 12.81
CA SER A 55 7.32 -17.72 13.73
C SER A 55 6.89 -17.94 15.18
N SER A 56 7.84 -18.35 16.03
CA SER A 56 7.60 -18.45 17.47
C SER A 56 7.77 -17.05 18.08
N VAL A 57 6.68 -16.27 18.08
CA VAL A 57 6.64 -14.90 18.63
C VAL A 57 6.00 -14.94 20.01
N ASN A 58 6.61 -14.26 20.98
CA ASN A 58 6.07 -14.07 22.32
C ASN A 58 5.31 -12.74 22.43
N VAL A 59 4.41 -12.64 23.42
CA VAL A 59 3.65 -11.41 23.68
C VAL A 59 4.55 -10.24 24.08
N SER A 60 5.73 -10.51 24.65
CA SER A 60 6.72 -9.48 24.96
C SER A 60 7.44 -8.93 23.72
N ASP A 61 7.32 -9.58 22.56
CA ASP A 61 8.10 -9.20 21.40
C ASP A 61 7.54 -7.92 20.77
N PRO A 62 8.37 -6.89 20.55
CA PRO A 62 7.91 -5.60 20.04
C PRO A 62 7.36 -5.70 18.61
N VAL A 63 7.80 -6.70 17.83
CA VAL A 63 7.31 -6.92 16.46
C VAL A 63 5.83 -7.27 16.43
N LEU A 64 5.32 -8.02 17.42
CA LEU A 64 3.91 -8.39 17.50
C LEU A 64 3.04 -7.15 17.66
N TRP A 65 3.37 -6.31 18.65
CA TRP A 65 2.64 -5.08 18.92
C TRP A 65 2.76 -4.07 17.79
N TRP A 66 3.92 -3.99 17.15
CA TRP A 66 4.11 -3.11 16.00
C TRP A 66 3.20 -3.51 14.83
N VAL A 67 3.16 -4.79 14.46
CA VAL A 67 2.31 -5.26 13.34
C VAL A 67 0.83 -5.11 13.69
N VAL A 68 0.40 -5.51 14.90
CA VAL A 68 -1.01 -5.44 15.33
C VAL A 68 -1.51 -4.00 15.46
N SER A 69 -0.66 -3.06 15.89
CA SER A 69 -1.05 -1.65 16.00
C SER A 69 -1.00 -0.90 14.67
N PHE A 70 -0.21 -1.39 13.71
CA PHE A 70 -0.08 -0.79 12.39
C PHE A 70 -1.28 -1.14 11.48
N ILE A 71 -1.76 -2.39 11.56
CA ILE A 71 -2.91 -2.89 10.79
C ILE A 71 -4.21 -2.38 11.42
#